data_AF-A0A662V395-F1
#
_entry.id   AF-A0A662V395-F1
#
_cell.length_a   1.000
_cell.length_b   1.000
_cell.length_c   1.000
_cell.angle_alpha   90.00
_cell.angle_beta   90.00
_cell.angle_gamma   90.00
#
_symmetry.space_group_name_H-M   'P 1'
#
loop_
_entity.id
_entity.type
_entity.pdbx_description
1 polymer ?
#
loop_
_entity_poly.entity_id
_entity_poly.type
_entity_poly.pdbx_seq_one_letter_code
_entity_poly.pdbx_strand_id
1 'polypeptide(L)'
;MVPQQVVTDSLSALRDDRARREAEELAEFLKDSRLPVIVAPSRMAPLAIRAKNEFNENSKLPVKVEVAPELFHNDIVGWELRSFTDKAVLFLTGDRVEDELTRFYGDILRDLGHDVYEVPLRGGSVLYKLLYGTLLVGLASVYLARDRGVDPLETKTIARYKEFLKRLGDIRRWH
;
A
#
# COMPACT_ATOMS: atom_id res chain seq x y z
N MET A 1 -25.94 -7.04 -2.73
CA MET A 1 -25.48 -8.22 -1.94
C MET A 1 -24.44 -8.95 -2.78
N VAL A 2 -23.27 -9.26 -2.21
CA VAL A 2 -22.21 -10.00 -2.93
C VAL A 2 -22.67 -11.46 -3.12
N PRO A 3 -22.58 -12.06 -4.32
CA PRO A 3 -22.95 -13.46 -4.52
C PRO A 3 -22.13 -14.41 -3.65
N GLN A 4 -22.74 -15.47 -3.11
CA GLN A 4 -22.06 -16.46 -2.25
C GLN A 4 -20.84 -17.08 -2.96
N GLN A 5 -20.95 -17.35 -4.26
CA GLN A 5 -19.82 -17.86 -5.05
C GLN A 5 -18.61 -16.91 -5.00
N VAL A 6 -18.83 -15.60 -5.11
CA VAL A 6 -17.74 -14.60 -5.03
C VAL A 6 -17.07 -14.63 -3.66
N VAL A 7 -17.83 -14.85 -2.58
CA VAL A 7 -17.26 -14.99 -1.23
C VAL A 7 -16.38 -16.24 -1.16
N THR A 8 -16.91 -17.40 -1.57
CA THR A 8 -16.17 -18.67 -1.57
C THR A 8 -14.89 -18.58 -2.40
N ASP A 9 -14.96 -18.04 -3.61
CA ASP A 9 -13.80 -17.87 -4.48
C ASP A 9 -12.75 -16.94 -3.85
N SER A 10 -13.19 -15.85 -3.22
CA SER A 10 -12.29 -14.87 -2.62
C SER A 10 -11.52 -15.43 -1.42
N LEU A 11 -12.07 -16.40 -0.69
CA LEU A 11 -11.36 -17.06 0.41
C LEU A 11 -10.11 -17.82 -0.08
N SER A 12 -10.10 -18.30 -1.33
CA SER A 12 -8.93 -18.98 -1.89
C SER A 12 -7.72 -18.04 -2.05
N ALA A 13 -7.92 -16.72 -2.10
CA ALA A 13 -6.85 -15.73 -2.14
C ALA A 13 -5.89 -15.85 -0.95
N LEU A 14 -6.39 -16.31 0.21
CA LEU A 14 -5.59 -16.46 1.43
C LEU A 14 -4.64 -17.66 1.40
N ARG A 15 -4.81 -18.55 0.41
CA ARG A 15 -4.00 -19.76 0.21
C ARG A 15 -3.19 -19.69 -1.08
N ASP A 16 -3.17 -18.53 -1.74
CA ASP A 16 -2.44 -18.34 -2.99
C ASP A 16 -0.95 -18.11 -2.69
N ASP A 17 -0.12 -19.12 -2.94
CA ASP A 17 1.32 -19.06 -2.70
C ASP A 17 2.03 -17.93 -3.47
N ARG A 18 1.42 -17.45 -4.57
CA ARG A 18 1.94 -16.29 -5.32
C ARG A 18 1.99 -15.04 -4.44
N ALA A 19 1.02 -14.86 -3.54
CA ALA A 19 0.99 -13.70 -2.65
C ALA A 19 2.25 -13.64 -1.77
N ARG A 20 2.72 -14.80 -1.29
CA ARG A 20 3.94 -14.90 -0.48
C ARG A 20 5.19 -14.59 -1.30
N ARG A 21 5.31 -15.17 -2.50
CA ARG A 21 6.44 -14.92 -3.39
C ARG A 21 6.53 -13.45 -3.80
N GLU A 22 5.42 -12.88 -4.25
CA GLU A 22 5.33 -11.47 -4.66
C GLU A 22 5.55 -10.52 -3.45
N ALA A 23 5.20 -10.94 -2.24
CA ALA A 23 5.48 -10.19 -1.02
C ALA A 23 6.98 -10.11 -0.69
N GLU A 24 7.72 -11.22 -0.87
CA GLU A 24 9.19 -11.21 -0.71
C GLU A 24 9.86 -10.32 -1.77
N GLU A 25 9.40 -10.37 -3.01
CA GLU A 25 9.89 -9.50 -4.10
C GLU A 25 9.61 -8.01 -3.82
N LEU A 26 8.40 -7.69 -3.34
CA LEU A 26 8.04 -6.33 -2.96
C LEU A 26 8.87 -5.82 -1.77
N ALA A 27 9.14 -6.67 -0.78
CA ALA A 27 9.99 -6.33 0.35
C ALA A 27 11.43 -6.02 -0.11
N GLU A 28 12.02 -6.86 -0.97
CA GLU A 28 13.35 -6.60 -1.51
C GLU A 28 13.38 -5.30 -2.33
N PHE A 29 12.36 -5.05 -3.16
CA PHE A 29 12.25 -3.80 -3.92
C PHE A 29 12.23 -2.56 -2.99
N LEU A 30 11.53 -2.64 -1.86
CA LEU A 30 11.39 -1.53 -0.92
C LEU A 30 12.50 -1.43 0.13
N LYS A 31 13.40 -2.43 0.22
CA LYS A 31 14.45 -2.52 1.25
C LYS A 31 15.19 -1.22 1.50
N ASP A 32 15.69 -0.58 0.44
CA ASP A 32 16.50 0.64 0.53
C ASP A 32 15.69 1.94 0.37
N SER A 33 14.37 1.85 0.22
CA SER A 33 13.51 3.02 0.03
C SER A 33 13.35 3.83 1.33
N ARG A 34 13.34 5.16 1.21
CA ARG A 34 13.12 6.08 2.34
C ARG A 34 11.68 6.56 2.42
N LEU A 35 11.04 6.75 1.28
CA LEU A 35 9.67 7.24 1.18
C LEU A 35 9.08 6.81 -0.17
N PRO A 36 8.55 5.58 -0.29
CA PRO A 36 7.91 5.17 -1.53
C PRO A 36 6.52 5.79 -1.64
N VAL A 37 6.03 5.83 -2.88
CA VAL A 37 4.63 6.13 -3.20
C VAL A 37 3.92 4.85 -3.63
N ILE A 38 2.74 4.61 -3.06
CA ILE A 38 1.82 3.58 -3.52
C ILE A 38 0.76 4.25 -4.37
N VAL A 39 0.63 3.81 -5.62
CA VAL A 39 -0.36 4.28 -6.57
C VAL A 39 -1.40 3.19 -6.78
N ALA A 40 -2.68 3.55 -6.68
CA ALA A 40 -3.77 2.62 -6.88
C ALA A 40 -4.95 3.27 -7.61
N PRO A 41 -5.76 2.52 -8.35
CA PRO A 41 -7.05 3.02 -8.83
C PRO A 41 -8.02 3.21 -7.66
N SER A 42 -9.03 4.08 -7.82
CA SER A 42 -10.03 4.41 -6.77
C SER A 42 -10.66 3.19 -6.11
N ARG A 43 -10.92 2.11 -6.86
CA ARG A 43 -11.50 0.87 -6.32
C ARG A 43 -10.57 0.13 -5.35
N MET A 44 -9.28 0.40 -5.42
CA MET A 44 -8.23 -0.17 -4.57
C MET A 44 -7.64 0.86 -3.60
N ALA A 45 -8.22 2.05 -3.47
CA ALA A 45 -7.81 3.04 -2.48
C ALA A 45 -7.76 2.46 -1.03
N PRO A 46 -8.73 1.61 -0.58
CA PRO A 46 -8.62 0.97 0.73
C PRO A 46 -7.38 0.10 0.89
N LEU A 47 -6.95 -0.60 -0.18
CA LEU A 47 -5.73 -1.40 -0.18
C LEU A 47 -4.48 -0.53 -0.09
N ALA A 48 -4.44 0.60 -0.81
CA ALA A 48 -3.31 1.54 -0.75
C ALA A 48 -3.14 2.14 0.66
N ILE A 49 -4.23 2.55 1.30
CA ILE A 49 -4.22 3.02 2.70
C ILE A 49 -3.78 1.90 3.65
N ARG A 50 -4.26 0.67 3.45
CA ARG A 50 -3.81 -0.47 4.25
C ARG A 50 -2.32 -0.72 4.08
N ALA A 51 -1.80 -0.74 2.86
CA ALA A 51 -0.39 -0.94 2.59
C ALA A 51 0.47 0.11 3.31
N LYS A 52 0.08 1.39 3.24
CA LYS A 52 0.71 2.47 4.02
C LYS A 52 0.75 2.15 5.52
N ASN A 53 -0.38 1.73 6.10
CA ASN A 53 -0.43 1.42 7.52
C ASN A 53 0.47 0.24 7.89
N GLU A 54 0.41 -0.86 7.14
CA GLU A 54 1.21 -2.07 7.38
C GLU A 54 2.72 -1.76 7.28
N PHE A 55 3.16 -1.02 6.25
CA PHE A 55 4.57 -0.63 6.12
C PHE A 55 5.02 0.36 7.20
N ASN A 56 4.21 1.37 7.51
CA ASN A 56 4.52 2.32 8.57
C ASN A 56 4.63 1.62 9.93
N GLU A 57 3.70 0.72 10.25
CA GLU A 57 3.60 0.07 11.56
C GLU A 57 4.63 -1.04 11.69
N ASN A 58 4.77 -1.94 10.72
CA ASN A 58 5.62 -3.12 10.86
C ASN A 58 7.08 -2.81 10.50
N SER A 59 7.32 -2.13 9.38
CA SER A 59 8.67 -1.91 8.82
C SER A 59 9.24 -0.50 9.04
N LYS A 60 8.46 0.40 9.66
CA LYS A 60 8.86 1.78 10.00
C LYS A 60 9.24 2.58 8.76
N LEU A 61 8.71 2.18 7.60
CA LEU A 61 8.86 2.86 6.33
C LEU A 61 7.68 3.82 6.16
N PRO A 62 7.88 5.14 6.18
CA PRO A 62 6.80 6.08 5.84
C PRO A 62 6.41 5.91 4.37
N VAL A 63 5.12 5.88 4.07
CA VAL A 63 4.59 5.69 2.71
C VAL A 63 3.63 6.81 2.31
N LYS A 64 3.77 7.34 1.09
CA LYS A 64 2.77 8.21 0.43
C LYS A 64 1.77 7.35 -0.34
N VAL A 65 0.52 7.79 -0.43
CA VAL A 65 -0.54 7.12 -1.21
C VAL A 65 -1.08 8.10 -2.25
N GLU A 66 -1.25 7.60 -3.47
CA GLU A 66 -1.82 8.30 -4.61
C GLU A 66 -2.95 7.46 -5.22
N VAL A 67 -4.05 8.11 -5.58
CA VAL A 67 -5.26 7.41 -6.06
C VAL A 67 -5.73 7.98 -7.39
N ALA A 68 -5.73 7.14 -8.44
CA ALA A 68 -6.20 7.51 -9.76
C ALA A 68 -7.74 7.36 -9.88
N PRO A 69 -8.46 8.29 -10.54
CA PRO A 69 -7.93 9.40 -11.34
C PRO A 69 -7.74 10.72 -10.55
N GLU A 70 -8.19 10.82 -9.31
CA GLU A 70 -8.15 12.08 -8.54
C GLU A 70 -6.74 12.68 -8.37
N LEU A 71 -5.70 11.83 -8.36
CA LEU A 71 -4.30 12.26 -8.34
C LEU A 71 -3.95 13.21 -9.50
N PHE A 72 -4.65 13.10 -10.65
CA PHE A 72 -4.42 13.96 -11.80
C PHE A 72 -4.95 15.39 -11.60
N HIS A 73 -5.85 15.58 -10.64
CA HIS A 73 -6.34 16.90 -10.25
C HIS A 73 -5.52 17.51 -9.10
N ASN A 74 -4.99 16.68 -8.21
CA ASN A 74 -4.41 17.13 -6.94
C ASN A 74 -2.88 17.18 -6.93
N ASP A 75 -2.21 16.26 -7.62
CA ASP A 75 -0.81 15.97 -7.36
C ASP A 75 0.10 16.15 -8.58
N ILE A 76 -0.42 16.03 -9.81
CA ILE A 76 0.43 16.01 -11.03
C ILE A 76 1.33 17.25 -11.17
N VAL A 77 0.87 18.42 -10.74
CA VAL A 77 1.65 19.68 -10.78
C VAL A 77 2.64 19.79 -9.60
N GLY A 78 2.33 19.16 -8.46
CA GLY A 78 3.15 19.23 -7.25
C GLY A 78 4.52 18.53 -7.38
N TRP A 79 4.65 17.62 -8.34
CA TRP A 79 5.84 16.79 -8.55
C TRP A 79 6.88 17.37 -9.49
N GLU A 80 6.57 18.46 -10.20
CA GLU A 80 7.49 19.06 -11.17
C GLU A 80 8.78 19.64 -10.55
N LEU A 81 8.83 19.81 -9.22
CA LEU A 81 9.89 20.59 -8.57
C LEU A 81 10.70 19.89 -7.46
N ARG A 82 10.31 18.72 -6.92
CA ARG A 82 11.10 18.01 -5.88
C ARG A 82 10.85 16.49 -5.81
N SER A 83 11.92 15.68 -5.77
CA SER A 83 11.87 14.23 -5.51
C SER A 83 12.13 13.89 -4.04
N PHE A 84 11.11 14.07 -3.19
CA PHE A 84 11.19 13.55 -1.82
C PHE A 84 10.94 12.04 -1.74
N THR A 85 10.25 11.49 -2.72
CA THR A 85 10.04 10.05 -2.90
C THR A 85 11.12 9.46 -3.79
N ASP A 86 11.34 8.16 -3.67
CA ASP A 86 12.42 7.45 -4.35
C ASP A 86 11.97 6.21 -5.12
N LYS A 87 10.88 5.57 -4.71
CA LYS A 87 10.30 4.40 -5.38
C LYS A 87 8.79 4.50 -5.51
N ALA A 88 8.23 3.82 -6.50
CA ALA A 88 6.79 3.71 -6.70
C ALA A 88 6.34 2.25 -6.78
N VAL A 89 5.19 1.96 -6.19
CA VAL A 89 4.50 0.68 -6.29
C VAL A 89 3.13 0.91 -6.91
N LEU A 90 2.85 0.26 -8.03
CA LEU A 90 1.59 0.40 -8.77
C LEU A 90 0.71 -0.82 -8.54
N PHE A 91 -0.47 -0.65 -7.96
CA PHE A 91 -1.47 -1.72 -7.89
C PHE A 91 -2.29 -1.79 -9.16
N LEU A 92 -2.21 -2.92 -9.87
CA LEU A 92 -2.91 -3.15 -11.12
C LEU A 92 -4.06 -4.12 -10.91
N THR A 93 -5.26 -3.76 -11.37
CA THR A 93 -6.48 -4.56 -11.17
C THR A 93 -6.75 -5.50 -12.33
N GLY A 94 -6.04 -5.37 -13.45
CA GLY A 94 -6.35 -6.07 -14.70
C GLY A 94 -7.53 -5.48 -15.45
N ASP A 95 -8.14 -4.40 -14.94
CA ASP A 95 -9.05 -3.58 -15.74
C ASP A 95 -8.23 -2.66 -16.65
N ARG A 96 -8.55 -2.65 -17.95
CA ARG A 96 -7.75 -1.94 -18.95
C ARG A 96 -7.61 -0.45 -18.64
N VAL A 97 -8.72 0.22 -18.29
CA VAL A 97 -8.72 1.68 -18.11
C VAL A 97 -8.03 2.06 -16.81
N GLU A 98 -8.30 1.33 -15.72
CA GLU A 98 -7.64 1.56 -14.43
C GLU A 98 -6.12 1.33 -14.52
N ASP A 99 -5.70 0.26 -15.18
CA ASP A 99 -4.28 -0.07 -15.35
C ASP A 99 -3.57 0.93 -16.28
N GLU A 100 -4.19 1.37 -17.37
CA GLU A 100 -3.63 2.41 -18.26
C GLU A 100 -3.40 3.72 -17.52
N LEU A 101 -4.38 4.18 -16.73
CA LEU A 101 -4.22 5.41 -15.93
C LEU A 101 -3.14 5.26 -14.85
N THR A 102 -3.10 4.11 -14.19
CA THR A 102 -2.10 3.84 -13.15
C THR A 102 -0.69 3.80 -13.73
N ARG A 103 -0.51 3.15 -14.90
CA ARG A 103 0.79 3.10 -15.60
C ARG A 103 1.21 4.45 -16.14
N PHE A 104 0.28 5.25 -16.68
CA PHE A 104 0.59 6.61 -17.13
C PHE A 104 1.23 7.45 -16.01
N TYR A 105 0.68 7.37 -14.79
CA TYR A 105 1.31 8.04 -13.65
C TYR A 105 2.64 7.39 -13.24
N GLY A 106 2.75 6.06 -13.34
CA GLY A 106 4.01 5.34 -13.21
C GLY A 106 5.11 5.84 -14.15
N ASP A 107 4.78 6.14 -15.40
CA ASP A 107 5.71 6.68 -16.39
C ASP A 107 6.20 8.08 -16.00
N ILE A 108 5.30 8.95 -15.53
CA ILE A 108 5.68 10.25 -14.97
C ILE A 108 6.67 10.08 -13.80
N LEU A 109 6.44 9.12 -12.91
CA LEU A 109 7.36 8.86 -11.80
C LEU A 109 8.71 8.33 -12.28
N ARG A 110 8.75 7.49 -13.32
CA ARG A 110 9.99 7.04 -13.96
C ARG A 110 10.78 8.22 -14.54
N ASP A 111 10.10 9.13 -15.24
CA ASP A 111 10.73 10.34 -15.81
C ASP A 111 11.31 11.26 -14.73
N LEU A 112 10.70 11.25 -13.53
CA LEU A 112 11.20 11.94 -12.34
C LEU A 112 12.30 11.16 -11.58
N GLY A 113 12.73 10.00 -12.08
CA GLY A 113 13.84 9.21 -11.56
C GLY A 113 13.48 8.18 -10.48
N HIS A 114 12.20 7.82 -10.34
CA HIS A 114 11.79 6.77 -9.41
C HIS A 114 11.98 5.38 -10.01
N ASP A 115 12.44 4.43 -9.19
CA ASP A 115 12.25 3.03 -9.52
C ASP A 115 10.76 2.68 -9.39
N VAL A 116 10.20 1.97 -10.36
CA VAL A 116 8.76 1.63 -10.38
C VAL A 116 8.54 0.13 -10.43
N TYR A 117 7.74 -0.38 -9.50
CA TYR A 117 7.37 -1.79 -9.39
C TYR A 117 5.86 -1.96 -9.57
N GLU A 118 5.45 -2.90 -10.43
CA GLU A 118 4.04 -3.21 -10.69
C GLU A 118 3.62 -4.44 -9.89
N VAL A 119 2.49 -4.34 -9.19
CA VAL A 119 1.88 -5.43 -8.41
C VAL A 119 0.53 -5.77 -9.04
N PRO A 120 0.46 -6.87 -9.83
CA PRO A 120 -0.79 -7.32 -10.42
C PRO A 120 -1.67 -8.01 -9.36
N LEU A 121 -2.82 -7.40 -9.03
CA LEU A 121 -3.79 -7.98 -8.11
C LEU A 121 -4.52 -9.15 -8.78
N ARG A 122 -4.46 -10.32 -8.13
CA ARG A 122 -5.02 -11.56 -8.68
C ARG A 122 -6.51 -11.69 -8.38
N GLY A 123 -7.17 -12.57 -9.15
CA GLY A 123 -8.57 -12.93 -8.97
C GLY A 123 -9.56 -12.16 -9.85
N GLY A 124 -10.78 -12.69 -9.95
CA GLY A 124 -11.82 -12.14 -10.84
C GLY A 124 -12.69 -11.05 -10.21
N SER A 125 -12.69 -10.91 -8.89
CA SER A 125 -13.57 -9.98 -8.17
C SER A 125 -12.77 -8.93 -7.40
N VAL A 126 -13.40 -7.78 -7.13
CA VAL A 126 -12.82 -6.74 -6.25
C VAL A 126 -12.52 -7.30 -4.86
N LEU A 127 -13.42 -8.14 -4.32
CA LEU A 127 -13.22 -8.76 -3.00
C LEU A 127 -11.98 -9.67 -2.99
N TYR A 128 -11.81 -10.50 -4.01
CA TYR A 128 -10.63 -11.35 -4.14
C TYR A 128 -9.36 -10.50 -4.19
N LYS A 129 -9.33 -9.48 -5.07
CA LYS A 129 -8.18 -8.58 -5.24
C LYS A 129 -7.80 -7.88 -3.93
N LEU A 130 -8.78 -7.44 -3.16
CA LEU A 130 -8.57 -6.83 -1.84
C LEU A 130 -7.99 -7.83 -0.83
N LEU A 131 -8.48 -9.07 -0.79
CA LEU A 131 -7.95 -10.11 0.10
C LEU A 131 -6.54 -10.54 -0.30
N TYR A 132 -6.31 -10.75 -1.61
CA TYR A 132 -5.00 -11.07 -2.16
C TYR A 132 -3.99 -9.97 -1.84
N GLY A 133 -4.32 -8.72 -2.20
CA GLY A 133 -3.47 -7.57 -1.96
C GLY A 133 -3.21 -7.37 -0.47
N THR A 134 -4.24 -7.53 0.38
CA THR A 134 -4.11 -7.49 1.84
C THR A 134 -3.07 -8.49 2.35
N LEU A 135 -3.15 -9.74 1.91
CA LEU A 135 -2.22 -10.78 2.35
C LEU A 135 -0.80 -10.45 1.88
N LEU A 136 -0.66 -10.07 0.61
CA LEU A 136 0.62 -9.68 0.02
C LEU A 136 1.27 -8.53 0.78
N VAL A 137 0.56 -7.42 1.04
CA VAL A 137 1.15 -6.24 1.69
C VAL A 137 1.47 -6.49 3.17
N GLY A 138 0.63 -7.27 3.87
CA GLY A 138 0.91 -7.65 5.26
C GLY A 138 2.19 -8.48 5.35
N LEU A 139 2.32 -9.52 4.51
CA LEU A 139 3.54 -10.33 4.43
C LEU A 139 4.76 -9.49 4.03
N ALA A 140 4.63 -8.64 3.01
CA ALA A 140 5.71 -7.79 2.51
C ALA A 140 6.23 -6.85 3.60
N SER A 141 5.34 -6.26 4.42
CA SER A 141 5.76 -5.38 5.51
C SER A 141 6.55 -6.11 6.60
N VAL A 142 6.25 -7.39 6.86
CA VAL A 142 6.96 -8.20 7.87
C VAL A 142 8.30 -8.68 7.30
N TYR A 143 8.34 -9.09 6.04
CA TYR A 143 9.60 -9.39 5.35
C TYR A 143 10.52 -8.16 5.32
N LEU A 144 9.97 -6.99 5.00
CA LEU A 144 10.74 -5.75 5.01
C LEU A 144 11.25 -5.39 6.41
N ALA A 145 10.46 -5.62 7.46
CA ALA A 145 10.92 -5.42 8.84
C ALA A 145 12.12 -6.33 9.18
N ARG A 146 12.06 -7.61 8.80
CA ARG A 146 13.18 -8.55 8.91
C ARG A 146 14.40 -8.03 8.14
N ASP A 147 14.23 -7.63 6.90
CA ASP A 147 15.34 -7.24 6.01
C ASP A 147 16.00 -5.92 6.43
N ARG A 148 15.26 -5.06 7.12
CA ARG A 148 15.76 -3.81 7.73
C ARG A 148 16.25 -3.97 9.17
N GLY A 149 16.09 -5.15 9.78
CA GLY A 149 16.46 -5.39 11.18
C GLY A 149 15.68 -4.56 12.19
N VAL A 150 14.43 -4.20 11.89
CA VAL A 150 13.55 -3.45 12.81
C VAL A 150 12.53 -4.38 13.46
N ASP A 151 12.21 -4.13 14.73
CA ASP A 151 11.20 -4.92 15.44
C ASP A 151 9.78 -4.49 15.01
N PRO A 152 8.98 -5.36 14.36
CA PRO A 152 7.61 -5.05 13.99
C PRO A 152 6.71 -4.71 15.17
N LEU A 153 7.00 -5.22 16.38
CA LEU A 153 6.19 -4.99 17.59
C LEU A 153 6.55 -3.70 18.33
N GLU A 154 7.66 -3.04 17.98
CA GLU A 154 8.08 -1.82 18.64
C GLU A 154 7.24 -0.60 18.20
N THR A 155 6.46 -0.03 19.12
CA THR A 155 5.59 1.13 18.86
C THR A 155 5.78 2.28 19.86
N LYS A 156 7.02 2.78 20.02
CA LYS A 156 7.38 3.84 21.00
C LYS A 156 6.51 5.10 20.92
N THR A 157 6.29 5.63 19.70
CA THR A 157 5.50 6.85 19.50
C THR A 157 4.01 6.64 19.85
N ILE A 158 3.46 5.45 19.60
CA ILE A 158 2.08 5.10 19.96
C ILE A 158 1.94 5.02 21.49
N ALA A 159 2.93 4.46 22.19
CA ALA A 159 2.93 4.45 23.66
C ALA A 159 2.88 5.88 24.23
N ARG A 160 3.73 6.77 23.70
CA ARG A 160 3.72 8.20 24.06
C ARG A 160 2.38 8.89 23.75
N TYR A 161 1.76 8.57 22.62
CA TYR A 161 0.42 9.10 22.28
C TYR A 161 -0.65 8.60 23.26
N LYS A 162 -0.64 7.32 23.63
CA LYS A 162 -1.56 6.76 24.64
C LYS A 162 -1.37 7.43 26.00
N GLU A 163 -0.14 7.74 26.41
CA GLU A 163 0.12 8.52 27.63
C GLU A 163 -0.41 9.95 27.54
N PHE A 164 -0.23 10.61 26.39
CA PHE A 164 -0.80 11.92 26.14
C PHE A 164 -2.34 11.92 26.23
N LEU A 165 -3.01 10.92 25.63
CA LEU A 165 -4.47 10.77 25.74
C LEU A 165 -4.91 10.56 27.19
N LYS A 166 -4.19 9.74 27.98
CA LYS A 166 -4.47 9.58 29.42
C LYS A 166 -4.39 10.91 30.18
N ARG A 167 -3.44 11.79 29.82
CA ARG A 167 -3.30 13.12 30.43
C ARG A 167 -4.44 14.09 30.08
N LEU A 168 -5.09 13.92 28.91
CA LEU A 168 -6.20 14.76 28.49
C LEU A 168 -7.54 14.41 29.17
N GLY A 169 -7.63 13.28 29.88
CA GLY A 169 -8.89 12.77 30.41
C GLY A 169 -9.78 12.12 29.33
N ASP A 170 -10.98 11.68 29.70
CA ASP A 170 -11.87 10.90 28.84
C ASP A 170 -12.40 11.75 27.66
N ILE A 171 -11.82 11.59 26.46
CA ILE A 171 -12.19 12.29 25.22
C ILE A 171 -13.47 11.68 24.63
N ARG A 172 -14.56 11.63 25.41
CA ARG A 172 -15.90 11.29 24.90
C ARG A 172 -16.67 12.49 24.35
N ARG A 173 -16.04 13.67 24.23
CA ARG A 173 -16.69 14.92 23.81
C ARG A 173 -16.41 15.37 22.37
N TRP A 174 -15.75 14.54 21.56
CA TRP A 174 -15.48 14.87 20.16
C TRP A 174 -15.94 13.74 19.24
N HIS A 175 -17.25 13.46 19.25
CA HIS A 175 -17.99 12.85 18.15
C HIS A 175 -19.39 13.46 18.13
#